data_AF-A0A838GWP0-F1
#
_entry.id   AF-A0A838GWP0-F1
#
_cell.length_a   1.000
_cell.length_b   1.000
_cell.length_c   1.000
_cell.angle_alpha   90.00
_cell.angle_beta   90.00
_cell.angle_gamma   90.00
#
_symmetry.space_group_name_H-M   'P 1'
#
loop_
_entity.id
_entity.type
_entity.pdbx_description
1 polymer ?
#
loop_
_entity_poly.entity_id
_entity_poly.type
_entity_poly.pdbx_seq_one_letter_code
_entity_poly.pdbx_strand_id
1 'polypeptide(L)'
;MGQLVTNWPELGEGRLGLVRDAAVVIEDGRVAWVGPQAELPEGAGAERIDAAGACVIPGFVDAHTHLVFGGDRVAEFAARMAGRPYAAGGIRTT
;
A
#
# COMPACT_ATOMS: atom_id res chain seq x y z
N MET A 1 14.51 18.71 -2.09
CA MET A 1 13.16 19.25 -2.36
C MET A 1 12.24 18.07 -2.61
N GLY A 2 11.44 17.69 -1.62
CA GLY A 2 10.43 16.63 -1.75
C GLY A 2 9.15 17.20 -2.36
N GLN A 3 8.45 16.42 -3.18
CA GLN A 3 7.11 16.78 -3.67
C GLN A 3 6.13 15.70 -3.24
N LEU A 4 4.95 16.11 -2.78
CA LEU A 4 3.85 15.21 -2.43
C LEU A 4 2.67 15.46 -3.36
N VAL A 5 2.14 14.39 -3.92
CA VAL A 5 0.87 14.39 -4.66
C VAL A 5 -0.19 13.80 -3.75
N THR A 6 -1.17 14.62 -3.36
CA THR A 6 -2.25 14.20 -2.46
C THR A 6 -3.46 13.62 -3.21
N ASN A 7 -3.57 13.92 -4.51
CA ASN A 7 -4.77 13.70 -5.31
C ASN A 7 -6.02 14.39 -4.72
N TRP A 8 -5.80 15.45 -3.94
CA TRP A 8 -6.83 16.22 -3.24
C TRP A 8 -6.59 17.73 -3.51
N PRO A 9 -7.27 18.34 -4.50
CA PRO A 9 -6.96 19.69 -4.96
C PRO A 9 -6.92 20.76 -3.87
N GLU A 10 -7.73 20.61 -2.83
CA GLU A 10 -7.83 21.55 -1.71
C GLU A 10 -6.59 21.60 -0.82
N LEU A 11 -5.69 20.59 -0.94
CA LEU A 11 -4.47 20.50 -0.13
C LEU A 11 -3.22 21.06 -0.84
N GLY A 12 -3.31 21.50 -2.10
CA GLY A 12 -2.13 21.99 -2.80
C GLY A 12 -2.36 22.60 -4.18
N GLU A 13 -1.29 22.70 -4.97
CA GLU A 13 -1.32 23.32 -6.29
C GLU A 13 -2.00 22.41 -7.33
N GLY A 14 -2.94 22.99 -8.09
CA GLY A 14 -3.53 22.37 -9.27
C GLY A 14 -4.41 21.15 -8.99
N ARG A 15 -4.78 20.43 -10.06
CA ARG A 15 -5.76 19.34 -10.01
C ARG A 15 -5.30 18.10 -9.22
N LEU A 16 -4.01 18.01 -8.93
CA LEU A 16 -3.41 16.88 -8.22
C LEU A 16 -3.17 17.19 -6.73
N GLY A 17 -3.42 18.44 -6.29
CA GLY A 17 -3.11 18.87 -4.92
C GLY A 17 -1.62 18.72 -4.61
N LEU A 18 -0.76 19.31 -5.44
CA LEU A 18 0.69 19.19 -5.31
C LEU A 18 1.20 20.06 -4.15
N VAL A 19 1.91 19.44 -3.21
CA VAL A 19 2.59 20.13 -2.11
C VAL A 19 4.11 20.09 -2.34
N ARG A 20 4.74 21.26 -2.31
CA ARG A 20 6.20 21.42 -2.48
C ARG A 20 6.90 21.41 -1.14
N ASP A 21 8.13 20.91 -1.15
CA ASP A 21 8.95 20.73 0.04
C ASP A 21 8.19 20.06 1.18
N ALA A 22 7.44 19.01 0.82
CA ALA A 22 6.50 18.35 1.70
C ALA A 22 7.18 17.37 2.66
N ALA A 23 6.52 17.12 3.79
CA ALA A 23 6.84 16.05 4.74
C ALA A 23 5.59 15.22 5.06
N VAL A 24 5.82 14.00 5.54
CA VAL A 24 4.80 13.07 6.03
C VAL A 24 5.18 12.70 7.46
N VAL A 25 4.24 12.80 8.39
CA VAL A 25 4.43 12.41 9.79
C VAL A 25 3.68 11.11 10.02
N ILE A 26 4.39 10.14 10.62
CA ILE A 26 3.83 8.85 11.00
C ILE A 26 3.87 8.73 12.51
N GLU A 27 2.72 8.46 13.11
CA GLU A 27 2.56 8.22 14.55
C GLU A 27 1.73 6.95 14.74
N ASP A 28 2.17 6.06 15.63
CA ASP A 28 1.48 4.80 15.95
C ASP A 28 1.05 3.98 14.72
N GLY A 29 1.92 3.93 13.70
CA GLY A 29 1.70 3.19 12.46
C GLY A 29 0.68 3.82 11.50
N ARG A 30 0.30 5.09 11.71
CA ARG A 30 -0.66 5.82 10.88
C ARG A 30 -0.03 7.08 10.32
N VAL A 31 -0.48 7.50 9.13
CA VAL A 31 -0.19 8.84 8.62
C VAL A 31 -0.97 9.84 9.48
N ALA A 32 -0.26 10.55 10.35
CA ALA A 32 -0.85 11.52 11.28
C ALA A 32 -1.01 12.90 10.64
N TRP A 33 -0.10 13.26 9.73
CA TRP A 33 -0.12 14.55 9.05
C TRP A 33 0.67 14.50 7.73
N VAL A 34 0.26 15.34 6.77
CA VAL A 34 1.00 15.64 5.54
C VAL A 34 0.91 17.12 5.25
N GLY A 35 1.98 17.71 4.70
CA GLY A 35 1.99 19.13 4.34
C GLY A 35 3.38 19.69 4.09
N PRO A 36 3.51 21.02 3.88
CA PRO A 36 4.80 21.68 3.71
C PRO A 36 5.71 21.47 4.93
N GLN A 37 6.98 21.11 4.73
CA GLN A 37 7.92 20.85 5.85
C GLN A 37 8.06 22.06 6.79
N ALA A 38 7.87 23.27 6.27
CA ALA A 38 7.90 24.50 7.08
C ALA A 38 6.74 24.59 8.10
N GLU A 39 5.68 23.82 7.90
CA GLU A 39 4.45 23.78 8.72
C GLU A 39 4.37 22.52 9.57
N LEU A 40 5.50 21.85 9.83
CA LEU A 40 5.54 20.67 10.68
C LEU A 40 4.90 20.96 12.05
N PRO A 41 4.01 20.07 12.54
CA PRO A 41 3.45 20.19 13.88
C PRO A 41 4.54 20.25 14.96
N GLU A 42 4.29 21.02 16.02
CA GLU A 42 5.20 21.09 17.16
C GLU A 42 5.36 19.70 17.80
N GLY A 43 6.59 19.27 18.04
CA GLY A 43 6.90 17.93 18.55
C GLY A 43 7.03 16.84 17.47
N ALA A 44 6.73 17.12 16.20
CA ALA A 44 7.01 16.19 15.11
C ALA A 44 8.53 16.06 14.85
N GLY A 45 8.96 14.89 14.35
CA GLY A 45 10.34 14.66 13.90
C GLY A 45 11.30 14.06 14.94
N ALA A 46 10.79 13.33 15.94
CA ALA A 46 11.61 12.56 16.88
C ALA A 46 12.59 11.61 16.16
N GLU A 47 12.17 11.05 15.03
CA GLU A 47 13.01 10.36 14.07
C GLU A 47 12.74 10.94 12.67
N ARG A 48 13.79 11.20 11.91
CA ARG A 48 13.69 11.80 10.57
C ARG A 48 14.42 10.95 9.55
N ILE A 49 13.70 10.61 8.48
CA ILE A 49 14.24 9.90 7.34
C ILE A 49 14.32 10.90 6.18
N ASP A 50 15.54 11.17 5.70
CA ASP A 50 15.74 11.89 4.45
C ASP A 50 15.71 10.89 3.28
N ALA A 51 14.73 11.04 2.39
CA ALA A 51 14.60 10.19 1.22
C ALA A 51 15.72 10.41 0.19
N ALA A 52 16.60 11.42 0.35
CA ALA A 52 17.76 11.69 -0.49
C ALA A 52 17.42 11.80 -2.00
N GLY A 53 16.24 12.36 -2.31
CA GLY A 53 15.74 12.48 -3.67
C GLY A 53 15.00 11.25 -4.22
N ALA A 54 14.89 10.17 -3.44
CA ALA A 54 14.05 9.03 -3.78
C ALA A 54 12.55 9.34 -3.60
N CYS A 55 11.71 8.50 -4.21
CA CYS A 55 10.27 8.59 -4.07
C CYS A 55 9.78 7.68 -2.93
N VAL A 56 8.96 8.26 -2.04
CA VAL A 56 8.18 7.50 -1.06
C VAL A 56 6.80 7.28 -1.66
N ILE A 57 6.41 6.01 -1.80
CA ILE A 57 5.10 5.61 -2.31
C ILE A 57 4.35 4.81 -1.25
N PRO A 58 3.00 4.76 -1.31
CA PRO A 58 2.24 3.82 -0.50
C PRO A 58 2.77 2.40 -0.67
N GLY A 59 2.78 1.63 0.41
CA GLY A 59 3.16 0.21 0.36
C GLY A 59 2.29 -0.54 -0.66
N PHE A 60 2.90 -1.47 -1.40
CA PHE A 60 2.17 -2.25 -2.37
C PHE A 60 1.11 -3.13 -1.69
N VAL A 61 -0.08 -3.18 -2.30
CA VAL A 61 -1.15 -4.10 -1.94
C VAL A 61 -1.25 -5.14 -3.04
N ASP A 62 -0.91 -6.38 -2.72
CA ASP A 62 -1.14 -7.50 -3.63
C ASP A 62 -2.57 -8.01 -3.46
N ALA A 63 -3.43 -7.67 -4.42
CA ALA A 63 -4.83 -8.06 -4.42
C ALA A 63 -5.04 -9.54 -4.80
N HIS A 64 -4.04 -10.19 -5.39
CA HIS A 64 -4.15 -11.56 -5.88
C HIS A 64 -2.82 -12.28 -5.76
N THR A 65 -2.62 -12.90 -4.60
CA THR A 65 -1.52 -13.84 -4.37
C THR A 65 -2.04 -15.25 -4.15
N HIS A 66 -1.35 -16.22 -4.73
CA HIS A 66 -1.47 -17.62 -4.33
C HIS A 66 -0.43 -17.87 -3.24
N LEU A 67 -0.87 -18.19 -2.02
CA LEU A 67 0.03 -18.50 -0.93
C LEU A 67 0.92 -19.68 -1.33
N VAL A 68 2.24 -19.51 -1.25
CA VAL A 68 3.26 -20.53 -1.62
C VAL A 68 3.08 -21.85 -0.84
N PHE A 69 2.42 -21.82 0.32
CA PHE A 69 2.13 -22.99 1.15
C PHE A 69 0.62 -23.32 1.26
N GLY A 70 -0.20 -22.83 0.32
CA GLY A 70 -1.64 -23.10 0.29
C GLY A 70 -2.04 -24.43 -0.34
N GLY A 71 -1.09 -25.34 -0.61
CA GLY A 71 -1.34 -26.56 -1.37
C GLY A 71 -1.67 -26.29 -2.85
N ASP A 72 -1.92 -27.36 -3.61
CA ASP A 72 -2.28 -27.29 -5.02
C ASP A 72 -3.73 -27.79 -5.27
N ARG A 73 -4.25 -27.48 -6.47
CA ARG A 73 -5.59 -27.91 -6.91
C ARG A 73 -5.54 -28.99 -7.99
N VAL A 74 -4.43 -29.73 -8.10
CA VAL A 74 -4.25 -30.72 -9.17
C VAL A 74 -5.35 -31.80 -9.10
N ALA A 75 -5.73 -32.22 -7.89
CA ALA A 75 -6.80 -33.20 -7.69
C ALA A 75 -8.20 -32.70 -8.11
N GLU A 76 -8.52 -31.43 -7.82
CA GLU A 76 -9.78 -30.79 -8.25
C GLU A 76 -9.84 -30.69 -9.78
N PHE A 77 -8.72 -30.30 -10.39
CA PHE A 77 -8.58 -30.20 -11.83
C PHE A 77 -8.75 -31.56 -12.53
N ALA A 78 -8.12 -32.61 -12.01
CA ALA A 78 -8.25 -33.97 -12.53
C ALA A 78 -9.69 -34.51 -12.40
N ALA A 79 -10.36 -34.24 -11.28
CA ALA A 79 -11.76 -34.64 -11.07
C ALA A 79 -12.70 -33.95 -12.07
N ARG A 80 -12.49 -32.66 -12.34
CA ARG A 80 -13.22 -31.90 -13.35
C ARG A 80 -13.04 -32.48 -14.75
N MET A 81 -11.80 -32.81 -15.13
CA MET A 81 -11.51 -33.43 -16.43
C MET A 81 -12.15 -34.82 -16.59
N ALA A 82 -12.24 -35.58 -15.52
CA ALA A 82 -12.86 -36.91 -15.51
C ALA A 82 -14.40 -36.87 -15.43
N GLY A 83 -15.04 -35.69 -15.43
CA GLY A 83 -16.49 -35.54 -15.33
C GLY A 83 -17.06 -35.95 -13.97
N ARG A 84 -16.23 -36.01 -12.93
CA ARG A 84 -16.66 -36.38 -11.58
C ARG A 84 -17.33 -35.18 -10.88
N PRO A 85 -18.46 -35.38 -10.18
CA PRO A 85 -19.03 -34.35 -9.32
C PRO A 85 -18.00 -33.92 -8.26
N TYR A 86 -17.79 -32.61 -8.09
CA TYR A 86 -16.91 -32.05 -7.06
C TYR A 86 -17.49 -30.74 -6.50
N ALA A 87 -17.23 -30.46 -5.22
CA ALA A 87 -17.59 -29.17 -4.60
C ALA A 87 -16.45 -28.18 -4.78
N ALA A 88 -16.68 -27.10 -5.53
CA ALA A 88 -15.72 -26.00 -5.63
C ALA A 88 -15.86 -25.10 -4.39
N GLY A 89 -14.85 -25.05 -3.53
CA GLY A 89 -14.91 -24.19 -2.34
C GLY A 89 -13.72 -24.33 -1.41
N GLY A 90 -12.74 -23.43 -1.56
CA GLY A 90 -11.73 -23.12 -0.56
C GLY A 90 -10.63 -24.17 -0.38
N ILE A 91 -9.39 -23.72 -0.41
CA ILE A 91 -8.19 -24.52 -0.11
C ILE A 91 -8.40 -25.31 1.19
N ARG A 92 -8.47 -26.64 1.08
CA ARG A 92 -8.27 -27.57 2.20
C ARG A 92 -7.51 -28.79 1.69
N THR A 93 -6.19 -28.64 1.66
CA THR A 93 -5.28 -29.78 1.77
C THR A 93 -3.97 -29.29 2.38
N THR A 94 -3.67 -29.78 3.58
CA THR A 94 -2.36 -29.71 4.27
C THR A 94 -1.52 -30.90 3.86
#